data_AF-A0A416C2Z0-F1
#
_entry.id   AF-A0A416C2Z0-F1
#
_cell.length_a   1.000
_cell.length_b   1.000
_cell.length_c   1.000
_cell.angle_alpha   90.00
_cell.angle_beta   90.00
_cell.angle_gamma   90.00
#
_symmetry.space_group_name_H-M   'P 1'
#
loop_
_entity.id
_entity.type
_entity.pdbx_description
1 polymer ?
#
loop_
_entity_poly.entity_id
_entity_poly.type
_entity_poly.pdbx_seq_one_letter_code
_entity_poly.pdbx_strand_id
1 'polypeptide(L)'
;MGAIQEKYTLADVICQHKTDGTIIPLKIRITDEDGEYQVYNIKSYKDVSNRTAYTMPNGASVAPANHLWKFECKICAFNTLKRIQLFYNANENSWKVFYS
;
A
#
# COMPACT_ATOMS: atom_id res chain seq x y z
N MET A 1 -6.29 24.11 14.32
CA MET A 1 -5.42 23.42 13.33
C MET A 1 -5.72 21.94 13.44
N GLY A 2 -6.70 21.46 12.68
CA GLY A 2 -7.07 20.04 12.71
C GLY A 2 -5.95 19.24 12.05
N ALA A 3 -5.27 18.40 12.82
CA ALA A 3 -4.45 17.36 12.25
C ALA A 3 -5.36 16.52 11.36
N ILE A 4 -5.28 16.71 10.04
CA ILE A 4 -5.68 15.67 9.11
C ILE A 4 -4.75 14.51 9.41
N GLN A 5 -5.17 13.62 10.32
CA GLN A 5 -4.53 12.32 10.45
C GLN A 5 -4.78 11.65 9.10
N GLU A 6 -3.82 11.80 8.19
CA GLU A 6 -3.67 10.90 7.07
C GLU A 6 -3.58 9.51 7.71
N LYS A 7 -4.70 8.79 7.76
CA LYS A 7 -4.77 7.43 8.31
C LYS A 7 -4.04 6.49 7.34
N TYR A 8 -2.73 6.63 7.26
CA TYR A 8 -1.87 5.59 6.76
C TYR A 8 -1.49 4.71 7.94
N THR A 9 -1.55 3.41 7.73
CA THR A 9 -1.06 2.43 8.69
C THR A 9 0.19 1.79 8.11
N LEU A 10 1.14 1.47 8.96
CA LEU A 10 2.26 0.62 8.57
C LEU A 10 1.73 -0.80 8.40
N ALA A 11 2.04 -1.42 7.28
CA ALA A 11 1.61 -2.77 7.00
C ALA A 11 2.79 -3.63 6.57
N ASP A 12 2.78 -4.90 6.94
CA ASP A 12 3.69 -5.90 6.36
C ASP A 12 3.03 -6.48 5.12
N VAL A 13 3.61 -6.24 3.94
CA VAL A 13 3.10 -6.81 2.69
C VAL A 13 3.98 -7.98 2.28
N ILE A 14 3.35 -9.14 2.09
CA ILE A 14 3.98 -10.29 1.46
C ILE A 14 3.85 -10.11 -0.04
N CYS A 15 4.96 -9.83 -0.71
CA CYS A 15 5.04 -9.68 -2.15
C CYS A 15 5.97 -10.72 -2.78
N GLN A 16 5.64 -11.13 -4.01
CA GLN A 16 6.48 -11.95 -4.85
C GLN A 16 7.24 -11.05 -5.82
N HIS A 17 8.57 -11.12 -5.77
CA HIS A 17 9.44 -10.44 -6.71
C HIS A 17 9.74 -11.39 -7.86
N LYS A 18 9.40 -10.99 -9.09
CA LYS A 18 9.78 -11.72 -10.31
C LYS A 18 11.15 -11.24 -10.79
N THR A 19 11.86 -12.11 -11.51
CA THR A 19 13.16 -11.80 -12.15
C THR A 19 13.09 -10.62 -13.12
N ASP A 20 11.90 -10.37 -13.67
CA ASP A 20 11.57 -9.23 -14.55
C ASP A 20 11.51 -7.88 -13.79
N GLY A 21 11.56 -7.88 -12.45
CA GLY A 21 11.41 -6.67 -11.63
C GLY A 21 9.96 -6.33 -11.28
N THR A 22 9.00 -7.11 -11.77
CA THR A 22 7.59 -7.01 -11.39
C THR A 22 7.38 -7.47 -9.93
N ILE A 23 6.69 -6.64 -9.14
CA ILE A 23 6.33 -6.93 -7.74
C ILE A 23 4.85 -7.28 -7.68
N ILE A 24 4.52 -8.46 -7.13
CA ILE A 24 3.15 -8.96 -7.02
C ILE A 24 2.77 -9.05 -5.54
N PRO A 25 1.92 -8.17 -5.02
CA PRO A 25 1.50 -8.25 -3.63
C PRO A 25 0.48 -9.40 -3.47
N LEU A 26 0.75 -10.33 -2.55
CA LEU A 26 -0.03 -11.54 -2.31
C LEU A 26 -0.93 -11.40 -1.07
N LYS A 27 -0.36 -10.93 0.03
CA LYS A 27 -1.05 -10.74 1.31
C LYS A 27 -0.56 -9.47 1.98
N ILE A 28 -1.42 -8.89 2.80
CA ILE A 28 -1.08 -7.73 3.63
C ILE A 28 -1.43 -8.06 5.07
N ARG A 29 -0.55 -7.71 5.99
CA ARG A 29 -0.73 -7.84 7.43
C ARG A 29 -0.70 -6.44 8.02
N ILE A 30 -1.75 -6.07 8.70
CA ILE A 30 -1.90 -4.75 9.29
C ILE A 30 -2.12 -4.94 10.78
N THR A 31 -1.45 -4.15 11.60
CA THR A 31 -1.71 -4.10 13.04
C THR A 31 -2.91 -3.20 13.27
N ASP A 32 -3.95 -3.73 13.91
CA ASP A 32 -5.13 -2.97 14.32
C ASP A 32 -4.87 -2.17 15.61
N GLU A 33 -5.81 -1.32 16.03
CA GLU A 33 -5.69 -0.51 17.27
C GLU A 33 -5.56 -1.36 18.53
N ASP A 34 -6.03 -2.62 18.49
CA ASP A 34 -5.86 -3.60 19.57
C ASP A 34 -4.45 -4.24 19.62
N GLY A 35 -3.58 -3.92 18.66
CA GLY A 35 -2.24 -4.53 18.53
C GLY A 35 -2.25 -5.91 17.83
N GLU A 36 -3.42 -6.39 17.41
CA GLU A 36 -3.56 -7.65 16.70
C GLU A 36 -3.16 -7.53 15.22
N TYR A 37 -2.41 -8.52 14.73
CA TYR A 37 -2.02 -8.60 13.33
C TYR A 37 -3.12 -9.23 12.48
N GLN A 38 -3.87 -8.41 11.75
CA GLN A 38 -4.88 -8.88 10.81
C GLN A 38 -4.25 -9.11 9.44
N VAL A 39 -4.30 -10.37 9.00
CA VAL A 39 -3.82 -10.80 7.69
C VAL A 39 -4.97 -10.81 6.70
N TYR A 40 -4.84 -10.00 5.65
CA TYR A 40 -5.77 -9.92 4.56
C TYR A 40 -5.18 -10.51 3.28
N ASN A 41 -5.99 -11.32 2.59
CA ASN A 41 -5.63 -11.84 1.27
C ASN A 41 -5.99 -10.81 0.19
N ILE A 42 -5.02 -10.54 -0.69
CA ILE A 42 -5.23 -9.67 -1.85
C ILE A 42 -5.94 -10.51 -2.92
N LYS A 43 -7.16 -10.12 -3.25
CA LYS A 43 -7.98 -10.77 -4.29
C LYS A 43 -7.64 -10.26 -5.69
N SER A 44 -7.28 -8.98 -5.79
CA SER A 44 -6.91 -8.34 -7.05
C SER A 44 -5.95 -7.20 -6.74
N TYR A 45 -4.95 -7.00 -7.59
CA TYR A 45 -4.05 -5.87 -7.52
C TYR A 45 -4.00 -5.19 -8.88
N LYS A 46 -3.73 -3.89 -8.87
CA LYS A 46 -3.48 -3.07 -10.05
C LYS A 46 -2.25 -2.23 -9.75
N ASP A 47 -1.20 -2.38 -10.56
CA ASP A 47 -0.10 -1.43 -10.51
C ASP A 47 -0.61 -0.09 -11.04
N VAL A 48 -0.50 0.94 -10.20
CA VAL A 48 -0.77 2.33 -10.55
C VAL A 48 0.48 3.17 -10.27
N SER A 49 1.63 2.48 -10.24
CA SER A 49 2.99 3.03 -10.22
C SER A 49 3.26 3.72 -11.56
N ASN A 50 2.47 4.72 -11.89
CA ASN A 50 2.73 5.51 -13.07
C ASN A 50 4.02 6.27 -12.78
N ARG A 51 5.03 6.16 -13.66
CA ARG A 51 6.30 6.92 -13.59
C ARG A 51 6.09 8.42 -13.83
N THR A 52 4.93 8.95 -13.47
CA THR A 52 4.54 10.35 -13.49
C THR A 52 4.45 10.83 -12.05
N ALA A 53 4.78 12.10 -11.81
CA ALA A 53 4.63 12.67 -10.47
C ALA A 53 3.20 12.43 -9.95
N TYR A 54 3.07 11.93 -8.72
CA TYR A 54 1.76 11.74 -8.10
C TYR A 54 1.68 12.53 -6.79
N THR A 55 0.52 13.12 -6.55
CA THR A 55 0.23 13.79 -5.29
C THR A 55 -0.19 12.74 -4.28
N MET A 56 0.61 12.56 -3.23
CA MET A 56 0.20 11.81 -2.04
C MET A 56 -0.99 12.51 -1.37
N PRO A 57 -1.84 11.79 -0.63
CA PRO A 57 -3.01 12.37 0.04
C PRO A 57 -2.67 13.45 1.11
N ASN A 58 -1.41 13.58 1.58
CA ASN A 58 -0.92 14.76 2.33
C ASN A 58 -0.85 16.05 1.50
N GLY A 59 -0.99 15.97 0.17
CA GLY A 59 -0.63 17.06 -0.73
C GLY A 59 0.85 17.08 -1.13
N ALA A 60 1.68 16.13 -0.66
CA ALA A 60 3.07 16.05 -1.10
C ALA A 60 3.15 15.58 -2.55
N SER A 61 3.81 16.37 -3.39
CA SER A 61 4.08 16.01 -4.78
C SER A 61 5.28 15.07 -4.81
N VAL A 62 5.05 13.81 -5.13
CA VAL A 62 6.11 12.82 -5.23
C VAL A 62 6.63 12.84 -6.65
N ALA A 63 7.90 13.22 -6.83
CA ALA A 63 8.58 13.11 -8.11
C ALA A 63 8.57 11.64 -8.57
N PRO A 64 8.47 11.38 -9.89
CA PRO A 64 8.51 10.02 -10.40
C PRO A 64 9.85 9.39 -10.04
N ALA A 65 9.82 8.47 -9.08
CA ALA A 65 11.02 7.85 -8.55
C ALA A 65 10.89 6.34 -8.65
N ASN A 66 11.91 5.70 -9.23
CA ASN A 66 11.94 4.24 -9.41
C ASN A 66 11.91 3.45 -8.09
N HIS A 67 12.04 4.10 -6.94
CA HIS A 67 11.99 3.47 -5.62
C HIS A 67 10.61 3.55 -4.95
N LEU A 68 9.63 4.23 -5.57
CA LEU A 68 8.26 4.36 -5.05
C LEU A 68 7.29 3.61 -5.96
N TRP A 69 6.66 2.57 -5.43
CA TRP A 69 5.62 1.86 -6.12
C TRP A 69 4.27 2.13 -5.48
N LYS A 70 3.24 2.23 -6.34
CA LYS A 70 1.86 2.41 -5.91
C LYS A 70 1.02 1.27 -6.49
N PHE A 71 0.39 0.53 -5.60
CA PHE A 71 -0.50 -0.56 -5.96
C PHE A 71 -1.89 -0.28 -5.43
N GLU A 72 -2.89 -0.38 -6.28
CA GLU A 72 -4.27 -0.38 -5.84
C GLU A 72 -4.72 -1.83 -5.70
N CYS A 73 -4.97 -2.24 -4.47
CA CYS A 73 -5.28 -3.63 -4.13
C CYS A 73 -6.71 -3.74 -3.61
N LYS A 74 -7.39 -4.81 -3.99
CA LYS A 74 -8.66 -5.23 -3.40
C LYS A 74 -8.38 -6.39 -2.47
N ILE A 75 -8.57 -6.16 -1.18
CA ILE A 75 -8.47 -7.19 -0.16
C ILE A 75 -9.86 -7.68 0.24
N CYS A 76 -9.96 -8.93 0.67
CA CYS A 76 -11.18 -9.44 1.29
C CYS A 76 -10.99 -9.44 2.80
N ALA A 77 -11.64 -8.51 3.49
CA ALA A 77 -11.65 -8.35 4.94
C ALA A 77 -13.02 -8.80 5.45
N PHE A 78 -13.07 -9.83 6.31
CA PHE A 78 -14.33 -10.34 6.89
C PHE A 78 -15.43 -10.58 5.84
N ASN A 79 -15.11 -11.32 4.77
CA ASN A 79 -16.01 -11.60 3.64
C ASN A 79 -16.49 -10.35 2.85
N THR A 80 -15.90 -9.19 3.11
CA THR A 80 -16.18 -7.92 2.42
C THR A 80 -14.99 -7.53 1.56
N LEU A 81 -15.24 -7.18 0.29
CA LEU A 81 -14.21 -6.63 -0.60
C LEU A 81 -13.94 -5.17 -0.23
N LYS A 82 -12.74 -4.88 0.29
CA LYS A 82 -12.26 -3.52 0.52
C LYS A 82 -11.18 -3.16 -0.49
N ARG A 83 -11.21 -1.92 -0.97
CA ARG A 83 -10.15 -1.36 -1.82
C ARG A 83 -9.18 -0.60 -0.92
N ILE A 84 -7.90 -0.87 -1.09
CA ILE A 84 -6.80 -0.22 -0.38
C ILE A 84 -5.75 0.26 -1.38
N GLN A 85 -5.02 1.30 -1.02
CA GLN A 85 -3.88 1.79 -1.77
C GLN A 85 -2.61 1.47 -0.98
N LEU A 86 -1.74 0.67 -1.59
CA LEU A 86 -0.45 0.28 -1.07
C LEU A 86 0.63 1.13 -1.70
N PHE A 87 1.48 1.70 -0.86
CA PHE A 87 2.66 2.45 -1.27
C PHE A 87 3.89 1.74 -0.71
N TYR A 88 4.74 1.30 -1.62
CA TYR A 88 6.03 0.71 -1.26
C TYR A 88 7.13 1.72 -1.49
N ASN A 89 7.94 1.93 -0.47
CA ASN A 89 9.16 2.72 -0.55
C ASN A 89 10.37 1.79 -0.41
N ALA A 90 11.13 1.58 -1.47
CA ALA A 90 12.35 0.76 -1.41
C ALA A 90 13.50 1.41 -0.64
N ASN A 91 13.55 2.75 -0.53
CA ASN A 91 14.59 3.42 0.25
C ASN A 91 14.42 3.15 1.75
N GLU A 92 13.18 3.26 2.24
CA GLU A 92 12.83 2.98 3.64
C GLU A 92 12.53 1.49 3.87
N ASN A 93 12.53 0.69 2.80
CA ASN A 93 12.02 -0.68 2.75
C ASN A 93 10.71 -0.87 3.53
N SER A 94 9.79 0.09 3.40
CA SER A 94 8.60 0.21 4.23
C SER A 94 7.36 0.28 3.36
N TRP A 95 6.29 -0.35 3.85
CA TRP A 95 4.98 -0.36 3.19
C TRP A 95 3.99 0.48 3.99
N LYS A 96 3.34 1.41 3.29
CA LYS A 96 2.29 2.26 3.82
C LYS A 96 0.98 1.91 3.13
N VAL A 97 -0.03 1.58 3.92
CA VAL A 97 -1.38 1.33 3.42
C VAL A 97 -2.27 2.52 3.70
N PHE A 98 -3.02 2.94 2.67
CA PHE A 98 -4.04 3.95 2.76
C PHE A 98 -5.39 3.30 2.47
N TYR A 99 -6.35 3.55 3.35
CA TYR A 99 -7.72 3.15 3.14
C TYR A 99 -8.42 4.22 2.30
N SER A 100 -9.09 3.80 1.23
CA SER A 100 -9.91 4.67 0.39
C SER A 100 -11.37 4.63 0.80
#